data_AF-A0A7J6R0N2-F1
#
_entry.id   AF-A0A7J6R0N2-F1
#
_cell.length_a   1.000
_cell.length_b   1.000
_cell.length_c   1.000
_cell.angle_alpha   90.00
_cell.angle_beta   90.00
_cell.angle_gamma   90.00
#
_symmetry.space_group_name_H-M   'P 1'
#
loop_
_entity.id
_entity.type
_entity.pdbx_description
1 polymer ?
#
loop_
_entity_poly.entity_id
_entity_poly.type
_entity_poly.pdbx_seq_one_letter_code
_entity_poly.pdbx_strand_id
1 'polypeptide(L)'
;VLSGDVDSVQEELIYEVEKRCMKSMNGIRVADKMLSLVVDTQTFRLATRVIKWAQQRLIYSNAIGYMGGVSWAVMVGRVCQLYPNYSAKQIVERFFYVYARWQWTATRDYGNSVAVTLCPIEDAASKVPPEIAAEQGLRKFKEWNPNKYTSDRHHVMPVITPIFPTHNTTYNVQESNKRVIVREIKRGREIMELMSMNKSSGATKGNEVTWADLCAPFPFFQVYRQFLLLEISAETEKAFLKFKG
;
A
#
# COMPACT_ATOMS: atom_id res chain seq x y z
N VAL A 1 -21.70 11.94 -25.92
CA VAL A 1 -20.39 11.60 -26.50
C VAL A 1 -19.40 12.66 -26.05
N LEU A 2 -18.81 12.48 -24.86
CA LEU A 2 -17.68 13.25 -24.35
C LEU A 2 -16.81 12.24 -23.60
N SER A 3 -16.18 11.38 -24.38
CA SER A 3 -15.24 10.34 -23.96
C SER A 3 -13.96 10.53 -24.78
N GLY A 4 -13.33 11.69 -24.60
CA GLY A 4 -12.05 12.03 -25.19
C GLY A 4 -11.07 12.37 -24.07
N ASP A 5 -10.11 11.48 -23.84
CA ASP A 5 -8.70 11.83 -23.63
C ASP A 5 -8.36 12.88 -22.56
N VAL A 6 -8.92 12.75 -21.36
CA VAL A 6 -8.42 13.51 -20.19
C VAL A 6 -7.12 12.90 -19.65
N ASP A 7 -6.92 11.59 -19.81
CA ASP A 7 -5.74 10.87 -19.30
C ASP A 7 -4.46 11.20 -20.07
N SER A 8 -4.52 11.37 -21.39
CA SER A 8 -3.36 11.78 -22.20
C SER A 8 -3.01 13.25 -21.98
N VAL A 9 -4.01 14.12 -21.85
CA VAL A 9 -3.83 15.55 -21.56
C VAL A 9 -3.22 15.77 -20.16
N GLN A 10 -3.55 14.92 -19.17
CA GLN A 10 -2.94 15.00 -17.84
C GLN A 10 -1.48 14.55 -17.83
N GLU A 11 -1.09 13.54 -18.62
CA GLU A 11 0.32 13.16 -18.76
C GLU A 11 1.13 14.29 -19.43
N GLU A 12 0.57 14.94 -20.43
CA GLU A 12 1.15 16.10 -21.14
C GLU A 12 1.30 17.36 -20.27
N LEU A 13 0.34 17.65 -19.39
CA LEU A 13 0.36 18.85 -18.55
C LEU A 13 1.45 18.84 -17.47
N ILE A 14 1.98 17.67 -17.12
CA ILE A 14 2.94 17.51 -16.02
C ILE A 14 4.35 17.99 -16.41
N TYR A 15 4.65 18.07 -17.69
CA TYR A 15 6.01 18.30 -18.19
C TYR A 15 6.54 19.71 -17.89
N GLU A 16 5.65 20.71 -17.73
CA GLU A 16 6.03 22.08 -17.34
C GLU A 16 5.99 22.33 -15.82
N VAL A 17 5.54 21.35 -15.03
CA VAL A 17 5.26 21.54 -13.61
C VAL A 17 6.53 21.35 -12.77
N GLU A 18 6.92 22.37 -12.02
CA GLU A 18 8.06 22.29 -11.09
C GLU A 18 7.96 21.11 -10.11
N LYS A 19 9.12 20.57 -9.70
CA LYS A 19 9.25 19.42 -8.78
C LYS A 19 8.43 19.56 -7.48
N ARG A 20 8.21 20.79 -6.99
CA ARG A 20 7.39 21.05 -5.79
C ARG A 20 5.91 20.84 -6.06
N CYS A 21 5.40 21.36 -7.17
CA CYS A 21 4.01 21.21 -7.58
C CYS A 21 3.67 19.75 -7.93
N MET A 22 4.61 19.02 -8.55
CA MET A 22 4.43 17.60 -8.85
C MET A 22 4.22 16.76 -7.58
N LYS A 23 4.99 17.01 -6.52
CA LYS A 23 4.78 16.31 -5.23
C LYS A 23 3.38 16.54 -4.67
N SER A 24 2.87 17.77 -4.76
CA SER A 24 1.51 18.12 -4.31
C SER A 24 0.42 17.46 -5.16
N MET A 25 0.63 17.33 -6.47
CA MET A 25 -0.33 16.72 -7.40
C MET A 25 -0.30 15.19 -7.40
N ASN A 26 0.82 14.56 -7.00
CA ASN A 26 0.93 13.10 -7.01
C ASN A 26 -0.14 12.41 -6.15
N GLY A 27 -0.60 13.04 -5.07
CA GLY A 27 -1.67 12.46 -4.23
C GLY A 27 -2.96 12.22 -4.99
N ILE A 28 -3.47 13.23 -5.71
CA ILE A 28 -4.71 13.12 -6.48
C ILE A 28 -4.52 12.23 -7.71
N ARG A 29 -3.41 12.39 -8.42
CA ARG A 29 -3.07 11.60 -9.61
C ARG A 29 -2.98 10.10 -9.32
N VAL A 30 -2.37 9.73 -8.18
CA VAL A 30 -2.32 8.33 -7.73
C VAL A 30 -3.73 7.82 -7.42
N ALA A 31 -4.57 8.62 -6.76
CA ALA A 31 -5.95 8.23 -6.45
C ALA A 31 -6.77 7.99 -7.73
N ASP A 32 -6.74 8.92 -8.68
CA ASP A 32 -7.46 8.82 -9.94
C ASP A 32 -6.97 7.63 -10.77
N LYS A 33 -5.65 7.46 -10.89
CA LYS A 33 -5.07 6.31 -11.59
C LYS A 33 -5.43 4.97 -10.93
N MET A 34 -5.49 4.89 -9.60
CA MET A 34 -5.94 3.66 -8.93
C MET A 34 -7.40 3.34 -9.27
N LEU A 35 -8.26 4.36 -9.31
CA LEU A 35 -9.69 4.18 -9.63
C LEU A 35 -9.91 3.76 -11.09
N SER A 36 -9.09 4.23 -12.03
CA SER A 36 -9.17 3.79 -13.44
C SER A 36 -8.61 2.38 -13.67
N LEU A 37 -7.77 1.86 -12.77
CA LEU A 37 -7.14 0.54 -12.88
C LEU A 37 -7.94 -0.61 -12.24
N VAL A 38 -9.09 -0.32 -11.60
CA VAL A 38 -9.97 -1.33 -10.98
C VAL A 38 -11.31 -1.39 -11.72
N VAL A 39 -11.85 -2.59 -11.90
CA VAL A 39 -13.12 -2.80 -12.63
C VAL A 39 -14.31 -2.25 -11.84
N ASP A 40 -14.41 -2.61 -10.55
CA ASP A 40 -15.47 -2.13 -9.65
C ASP A 40 -14.90 -1.21 -8.57
N THR A 41 -15.11 0.09 -8.76
CA THR A 41 -14.67 1.14 -7.83
C THR A 41 -15.40 1.10 -6.49
N GLN A 42 -16.65 0.62 -6.44
CA GLN A 42 -17.42 0.51 -5.20
C GLN A 42 -16.88 -0.63 -4.34
N THR A 43 -16.63 -1.79 -4.95
CA THR A 43 -15.99 -2.92 -4.29
C THR A 43 -14.61 -2.54 -3.77
N PHE A 44 -13.78 -1.88 -4.58
CA PHE A 44 -12.47 -1.37 -4.17
C PHE A 44 -12.56 -0.44 -2.96
N ARG A 45 -13.47 0.54 -2.96
CA ARG A 45 -13.66 1.48 -1.84
C ARG A 45 -14.12 0.77 -0.57
N LEU A 46 -15.08 -0.16 -0.67
CA LEU A 46 -15.58 -0.92 0.47
C LEU A 46 -14.48 -1.81 1.08
N ALA A 47 -13.76 -2.56 0.25
CA ALA A 47 -12.64 -3.39 0.70
C ALA A 47 -11.54 -2.53 1.35
N THR A 48 -11.19 -1.40 0.74
CA THR A 48 -10.19 -0.46 1.30
C THR A 48 -10.61 0.08 2.66
N ARG A 49 -11.89 0.38 2.87
CA ARG A 49 -12.43 0.80 4.18
C ARG A 49 -12.28 -0.31 5.21
N VAL A 50 -12.55 -1.57 4.85
CA VAL A 50 -12.35 -2.71 5.76
C VAL A 50 -10.87 -2.89 6.07
N ILE A 51 -9.98 -2.78 5.08
CA ILE A 51 -8.52 -2.94 5.27
C ILE A 51 -7.88 -1.81 6.10
N LYS A 52 -8.58 -0.70 6.32
CA LYS A 52 -8.22 0.24 7.41
C LYS A 52 -8.26 -0.41 8.81
N TRP A 53 -8.69 -1.67 8.94
CA TRP A 53 -8.39 -2.60 10.04
C TRP A 53 -6.96 -2.46 10.58
N ALA A 54 -6.00 -2.20 9.69
CA ALA A 54 -4.60 -1.95 10.02
C ALA A 54 -4.40 -0.87 11.12
N GLN A 55 -5.31 0.10 11.25
CA GLN A 55 -5.30 1.11 12.32
C GLN A 55 -5.56 0.46 13.69
N GLN A 56 -6.57 -0.40 13.80
CA GLN A 56 -6.87 -1.15 15.04
C GLN A 56 -5.73 -2.09 15.42
N ARG A 57 -4.93 -2.52 14.44
CA ARG A 57 -3.79 -3.41 14.64
C ARG A 57 -2.45 -2.68 14.82
N LEU A 58 -2.46 -1.34 14.88
CA LEU A 58 -1.28 -0.48 15.06
C LEU A 58 -0.20 -0.65 13.98
N ILE A 59 -0.59 -1.00 12.75
CA ILE A 59 0.30 -1.17 11.58
C ILE A 59 -0.01 -0.16 10.47
N TYR A 60 -0.61 0.99 10.81
CA TYR A 60 -1.00 2.06 9.89
C TYR A 60 -0.30 3.37 10.24
N SER A 61 0.97 3.55 9.84
CA SER A 61 1.68 4.83 9.93
C SER A 61 3.04 4.76 9.24
N ASN A 62 3.22 5.50 8.13
CA ASN A 62 4.51 5.60 7.43
C ASN A 62 5.58 6.33 8.25
N ALA A 63 5.19 7.20 9.18
CA ALA A 63 6.13 7.97 10.01
C ALA A 63 6.95 7.08 10.96
N ILE A 64 6.38 5.96 11.40
CA ILE A 64 7.02 5.00 12.32
C ILE A 64 7.40 3.67 11.63
N GLY A 65 7.56 3.69 10.31
CA GLY A 65 8.01 2.53 9.53
C GLY A 65 6.95 1.49 9.19
N TYR A 66 5.66 1.77 9.42
CA TYR A 66 4.55 0.94 8.93
C TYR A 66 3.99 1.48 7.61
N MET A 67 2.91 0.89 7.10
CA MET A 67 2.31 1.29 5.83
C MET A 67 1.38 2.50 5.99
N GLY A 68 1.40 3.39 4.98
CA GLY A 68 0.43 4.48 4.86
C GLY A 68 -0.82 4.06 4.06
N GLY A 69 -1.81 4.96 4.00
CA GLY A 69 -3.09 4.70 3.31
C GLY A 69 -2.95 4.35 1.83
N VAL A 70 -2.03 5.02 1.12
CA VAL A 70 -1.76 4.73 -0.30
C VAL A 70 -1.22 3.30 -0.48
N SER A 71 -0.30 2.86 0.39
CA SER A 71 0.27 1.49 0.33
C SER A 71 -0.83 0.43 0.46
N TRP A 72 -1.70 0.58 1.47
CA TRP A 72 -2.84 -0.33 1.66
C TRP A 72 -3.81 -0.29 0.47
N ALA A 73 -4.10 0.89 -0.07
CA ALA A 73 -4.98 1.05 -1.23
C ALA A 73 -4.40 0.38 -2.49
N VAL A 74 -3.11 0.55 -2.77
CA VAL A 74 -2.43 -0.13 -3.88
C VAL A 74 -2.51 -1.66 -3.72
N MET A 75 -2.28 -2.16 -2.50
CA MET A 75 -2.41 -3.59 -2.22
C MET A 75 -3.84 -4.11 -2.44
N VAL A 76 -4.87 -3.38 -1.98
CA VAL A 76 -6.27 -3.74 -2.25
C VAL A 76 -6.58 -3.70 -3.74
N GLY A 77 -6.13 -2.66 -4.46
CA GLY A 77 -6.31 -2.51 -5.89
C GLY A 77 -5.72 -3.70 -6.67
N ARG A 78 -4.56 -4.21 -6.24
CA ARG A 78 -3.94 -5.38 -6.86
C ARG A 78 -4.79 -6.62 -6.69
N VAL A 79 -5.40 -6.81 -5.53
CA VAL A 79 -6.34 -7.92 -5.29
C VAL A 79 -7.59 -7.76 -6.14
N CYS A 80 -8.12 -6.54 -6.29
CA CYS A 80 -9.23 -6.27 -7.22
C CYS A 80 -8.87 -6.63 -8.67
N GLN A 81 -7.65 -6.36 -9.13
CA GLN A 81 -7.20 -6.77 -10.47
C GLN A 81 -7.09 -8.29 -10.63
N LEU A 82 -6.64 -8.99 -9.59
CA LEU A 82 -6.55 -10.45 -9.60
C LEU A 82 -7.92 -11.14 -9.55
N TYR A 83 -8.93 -10.47 -8.99
CA TYR A 83 -10.28 -11.00 -8.79
C TYR A 83 -11.36 -9.97 -9.18
N PRO A 84 -11.51 -9.62 -10.48
CA PRO A 84 -12.31 -8.48 -10.92
C PRO A 84 -13.80 -8.59 -10.63
N ASN A 85 -14.33 -9.82 -10.50
CA ASN A 85 -15.77 -10.09 -10.32
C ASN A 85 -16.15 -10.41 -8.87
N TYR A 86 -15.24 -10.21 -7.93
CA TYR A 86 -15.47 -10.58 -6.53
C TYR A 86 -16.15 -9.45 -5.76
N SER A 87 -17.05 -9.80 -4.84
CA SER A 87 -17.63 -8.84 -3.90
C SER A 87 -16.57 -8.29 -2.92
N ALA A 88 -16.86 -7.15 -2.28
CA ALA A 88 -15.97 -6.56 -1.28
C ALA A 88 -15.54 -7.53 -0.16
N LYS A 89 -16.45 -8.39 0.31
CA LYS A 89 -16.12 -9.44 1.29
C LYS A 89 -15.05 -10.40 0.74
N GLN A 90 -15.26 -10.91 -0.48
CA GLN A 90 -14.35 -11.86 -1.10
C GLN A 90 -13.00 -11.21 -1.44
N ILE A 91 -12.97 -9.92 -1.79
CA ILE A 91 -11.72 -9.16 -1.95
C ILE A 91 -10.95 -9.08 -0.63
N VAL A 92 -11.62 -8.78 0.49
CA VAL A 92 -10.97 -8.75 1.81
C VAL A 92 -10.41 -10.13 2.18
N GLU A 93 -11.15 -11.20 1.93
CA GLU A 93 -10.69 -12.58 2.14
C GLU A 93 -9.44 -12.88 1.29
N ARG A 94 -9.50 -12.56 -0.01
CA ARG A 94 -8.38 -12.76 -0.94
C ARG A 94 -7.19 -11.86 -0.61
N PHE A 95 -7.40 -10.68 -0.05
CA PHE A 95 -6.33 -9.80 0.40
C PHE A 95 -5.46 -10.50 1.44
N PHE A 96 -6.07 -11.03 2.51
CA PHE A 96 -5.33 -11.76 3.53
C PHE A 96 -4.71 -13.04 2.98
N TYR A 97 -5.43 -13.78 2.14
CA TYR A 97 -4.93 -15.00 1.51
C TYR A 97 -3.67 -14.77 0.65
N VAL A 98 -3.70 -13.73 -0.20
CA VAL A 98 -2.61 -13.39 -1.13
C VAL A 98 -1.41 -12.88 -0.35
N TYR A 99 -1.60 -11.88 0.52
CA TYR A 99 -0.46 -11.23 1.18
C TYR A 99 0.14 -12.03 2.33
N ALA A 100 -0.58 -13.01 2.89
CA ALA A 100 0.00 -13.98 3.82
C ALA A 100 1.03 -14.91 3.15
N ARG A 101 0.96 -15.07 1.83
CA ARG A 101 1.84 -15.92 1.00
C ARG A 101 2.73 -15.14 0.06
N TRP A 102 2.61 -13.81 0.05
CA TRP A 102 3.38 -12.98 -0.86
C TRP A 102 4.86 -13.08 -0.55
N GLN A 103 5.65 -13.34 -1.60
CA GLN A 103 7.10 -13.41 -1.49
C GLN A 103 7.65 -11.99 -1.55
N TRP A 104 8.00 -11.42 -0.40
CA TRP A 104 8.45 -10.03 -0.26
C TRP A 104 9.95 -9.81 -0.51
N THR A 105 10.70 -10.87 -0.77
CA THR A 105 12.14 -10.82 -1.06
C THR A 105 12.43 -11.57 -2.35
N ALA A 106 13.29 -11.01 -3.19
CA ALA A 106 13.76 -11.70 -4.38
C ALA A 106 14.62 -12.87 -3.92
N THR A 107 14.20 -14.10 -4.20
CA THR A 107 15.13 -15.22 -4.24
C THR A 107 15.88 -15.16 -5.57
N ARG A 108 17.14 -15.58 -5.57
CA ARG A 108 18.02 -15.55 -6.76
C ARG A 108 17.43 -16.26 -8.00
N ASP A 109 16.43 -17.12 -7.78
CA ASP A 109 15.90 -18.02 -8.80
C ASP A 109 14.68 -17.47 -9.57
N TYR A 110 14.02 -16.41 -9.10
CA TYR A 110 12.84 -15.84 -9.77
C TYR A 110 13.09 -14.41 -10.22
N GLY A 111 13.48 -14.27 -11.48
CA GLY A 111 13.83 -13.02 -12.14
C GLY A 111 12.67 -12.05 -12.43
N ASN A 112 11.55 -12.06 -11.71
CA ASN A 112 10.47 -11.08 -11.92
C ASN A 112 9.79 -10.59 -10.62
N SER A 113 9.59 -9.27 -10.61
CA SER A 113 9.12 -8.36 -9.57
C SER A 113 8.42 -8.93 -8.33
N VAL A 114 9.10 -8.78 -7.20
CA VAL A 114 8.67 -8.96 -5.80
C VAL A 114 7.71 -7.85 -5.34
N ALA A 115 7.65 -6.75 -6.09
CA ALA A 115 6.92 -5.57 -5.72
C ALA A 115 5.44 -5.67 -6.07
N VAL A 116 4.61 -5.07 -5.21
CA VAL A 116 3.19 -4.90 -5.50
C VAL A 116 3.04 -3.71 -6.43
N THR A 117 2.55 -3.97 -7.64
CA THR A 117 2.29 -2.94 -8.67
C THR A 117 0.89 -3.13 -9.24
N LEU A 118 0.23 -2.04 -9.66
CA LEU A 118 -1.04 -2.10 -10.38
C LEU A 118 -0.87 -2.05 -11.91
N CYS A 119 0.30 -1.62 -12.36
CA CYS A 119 0.71 -1.57 -13.76
C CYS A 119 2.18 -2.02 -13.86
N PRO A 120 2.66 -2.36 -15.07
CA PRO A 120 4.08 -2.55 -15.30
C PRO A 120 4.89 -1.32 -14.85
N ILE A 121 6.07 -1.56 -14.29
CA ILE A 121 7.01 -0.49 -13.98
C ILE A 121 7.80 -0.24 -15.25
N GLU A 122 7.59 0.91 -15.85
CA GLU A 122 8.25 1.30 -17.09
C GLU A 122 8.97 2.61 -16.84
N ASP A 123 10.26 2.68 -17.19
CA ASP A 123 11.04 3.91 -17.09
C ASP A 123 10.52 4.89 -18.15
N ALA A 124 9.83 5.94 -17.72
CA ALA A 124 9.17 6.87 -18.64
C ALA A 124 10.19 7.55 -19.57
N ALA A 125 11.40 7.84 -19.08
CA ALA A 125 12.46 8.43 -19.88
C ALA A 125 13.06 7.47 -20.92
N SER A 126 12.84 6.17 -20.76
CA SER A 126 13.28 5.15 -21.73
C SER A 126 12.25 4.88 -22.84
N LYS A 127 11.00 5.37 -22.70
CA LYS A 127 9.94 5.20 -23.71
C LYS A 127 9.98 6.22 -24.84
N VAL A 128 10.66 7.34 -24.62
CA VAL A 128 10.74 8.45 -25.58
C VAL A 128 12.19 8.67 -26.00
N PRO A 129 12.43 9.24 -27.21
CA PRO A 129 13.77 9.63 -27.64
C PRO A 129 14.51 10.47 -26.59
N PRO A 130 15.86 10.34 -26.47
CA PRO A 130 16.65 11.07 -25.46
C PRO A 130 16.46 12.58 -25.48
N GLU A 131 16.23 13.15 -26.66
CA GLU A 131 15.98 14.59 -26.88
C GLU A 131 14.65 15.01 -26.24
N ILE A 132 13.57 14.27 -26.51
CA ILE A 132 12.24 14.47 -25.92
C ILE A 132 12.30 14.28 -24.39
N ALA A 133 13.01 13.25 -23.92
CA ALA A 133 13.19 13.02 -22.48
C ALA A 133 13.95 14.16 -21.78
N ALA A 134 14.86 14.83 -22.49
CA ALA A 134 15.62 15.97 -21.99
C ALA A 134 14.77 17.24 -21.97
N GLU A 135 14.03 17.51 -23.05
CA GLU A 135 13.11 18.64 -23.19
C GLU A 135 12.01 18.59 -22.12
N GLN A 136 11.36 17.43 -21.95
CA GLN A 136 10.34 17.19 -20.92
C GLN A 136 10.91 17.03 -19.51
N GLY A 137 12.23 17.09 -19.34
CA GLY A 137 12.88 16.99 -18.04
C GLY A 137 12.66 15.66 -17.29
N LEU A 138 12.26 14.58 -17.98
CA LEU A 138 11.91 13.29 -17.37
C LEU A 138 13.05 12.73 -16.52
N ARG A 139 14.30 12.93 -16.97
CA ARG A 139 15.51 12.47 -16.28
C ARG A 139 15.76 13.17 -14.93
N LYS A 140 15.05 14.26 -14.63
CA LYS A 140 15.13 14.96 -13.33
C LYS A 140 14.40 14.19 -12.20
N PHE A 141 13.53 13.24 -12.55
CA PHE A 141 12.78 12.44 -11.60
C PHE A 141 13.42 11.07 -11.40
N LYS A 142 13.59 10.68 -10.13
CA LYS A 142 14.02 9.33 -9.78
C LYS A 142 12.78 8.45 -9.69
N GLU A 143 12.67 7.47 -10.58
CA GLU A 143 11.65 6.41 -10.48
C GLU A 143 12.19 5.21 -9.70
N TRP A 144 11.29 4.45 -9.07
CA TRP A 144 11.68 3.23 -8.36
C TRP A 144 12.17 2.18 -9.36
N ASN A 145 13.44 1.80 -9.23
CA ASN A 145 14.03 0.81 -10.12
C ASN A 145 15.14 0.03 -9.39
N PRO A 146 14.87 -1.21 -8.93
CA PRO A 146 15.85 -2.01 -8.20
C PRO A 146 17.03 -2.43 -9.09
N ASN A 147 16.83 -2.58 -10.41
CA ASN A 147 17.93 -2.95 -11.30
C ASN A 147 18.94 -1.79 -11.44
N LYS A 148 18.47 -0.54 -11.42
CA LYS A 148 19.28 0.67 -11.55
C LYS A 148 19.85 1.16 -10.22
N TYR A 149 19.04 1.20 -9.16
CA TYR A 149 19.42 1.81 -7.89
C TYR A 149 19.60 0.78 -6.78
N THR A 150 20.82 0.69 -6.24
CA THR A 150 21.13 -0.21 -5.12
C THR A 150 20.27 0.06 -3.89
N SER A 151 19.91 1.32 -3.61
CA SER A 151 18.98 1.67 -2.52
C SER A 151 17.64 0.95 -2.65
N ASP A 152 17.15 0.83 -3.88
CA ASP A 152 15.82 0.31 -4.17
C ASP A 152 15.78 -1.22 -4.06
N ARG A 153 16.94 -1.89 -4.27
CA ARG A 153 17.12 -3.34 -4.06
C ARG A 153 16.97 -3.77 -2.61
N HIS A 154 17.29 -2.88 -1.68
CA HIS A 154 17.25 -3.17 -0.24
C HIS A 154 15.86 -2.97 0.38
N HIS A 155 14.86 -2.52 -0.39
CA HIS A 155 13.49 -2.40 0.10
C HIS A 155 12.91 -3.79 0.40
N VAL A 156 12.46 -4.00 1.64
CA VAL A 156 12.03 -5.32 2.13
C VAL A 156 10.57 -5.67 1.84
N MET A 157 9.76 -4.68 1.43
CA MET A 157 8.31 -4.82 1.23
C MET A 157 7.76 -3.82 0.18
N PRO A 158 8.28 -3.78 -1.06
CA PRO A 158 8.00 -2.69 -2.00
C PRO A 158 6.54 -2.68 -2.51
N VAL A 159 5.89 -1.52 -2.39
CA VAL A 159 4.53 -1.24 -2.90
C VAL A 159 4.57 0.05 -3.71
N ILE A 160 4.41 -0.06 -5.03
CA ILE A 160 4.77 1.00 -5.98
C ILE A 160 3.54 1.77 -6.47
N THR A 161 3.66 3.10 -6.56
CA THR A 161 2.61 3.94 -7.15
C THR A 161 2.45 3.67 -8.65
N PRO A 162 1.22 3.68 -9.18
CA PRO A 162 0.95 3.26 -10.57
C PRO A 162 1.11 4.37 -11.61
N ILE A 163 1.71 5.51 -11.23
CA ILE A 163 1.82 6.67 -12.10
C ILE A 163 3.18 7.33 -11.97
N PHE A 164 3.66 7.88 -13.09
CA PHE A 164 4.92 8.60 -13.17
C PHE A 164 4.92 9.87 -12.29
N PRO A 165 6.04 10.18 -11.63
CA PRO A 165 7.17 9.29 -11.39
C PRO A 165 6.78 8.20 -10.39
N THR A 166 7.07 6.94 -10.72
CA THR A 166 6.74 5.81 -9.85
C THR A 166 7.62 5.80 -8.59
N HIS A 167 7.02 5.56 -7.42
CA HIS A 167 7.72 5.58 -6.13
C HIS A 167 7.30 4.40 -5.26
N ASN A 168 8.25 3.87 -4.47
CA ASN A 168 7.93 2.93 -3.40
C ASN A 168 7.26 3.68 -2.23
N THR A 169 6.02 3.33 -1.92
CA THR A 169 5.24 3.94 -0.83
C THR A 169 5.58 3.39 0.56
N THR A 170 6.34 2.30 0.63
CA THR A 170 6.72 1.58 1.85
C THR A 170 8.23 1.63 2.08
N TYR A 171 8.89 2.71 1.66
CA TYR A 171 10.34 2.88 1.77
C TYR A 171 10.87 2.93 3.22
N ASN A 172 10.02 3.33 4.19
CA ASN A 172 10.37 3.32 5.62
C ASN A 172 10.18 1.95 6.29
N VAL A 173 9.59 0.97 5.61
CA VAL A 173 9.35 -0.36 6.19
C VAL A 173 10.69 -1.07 6.36
N GLN A 174 11.02 -1.40 7.60
CA GLN A 174 12.18 -2.23 7.95
C GLN A 174 11.76 -3.68 8.24
N GLU A 175 12.72 -4.57 8.40
CA GLU A 175 12.47 -6.00 8.63
C GLU A 175 11.66 -6.25 9.92
N SER A 176 11.87 -5.45 10.97
CA SER A 176 11.08 -5.52 12.21
C SER A 176 9.60 -5.19 11.97
N ASN A 177 9.30 -4.09 11.27
CA ASN A 177 7.93 -3.71 10.91
C ASN A 177 7.29 -4.75 10.00
N LYS A 178 8.02 -5.23 8.98
CA LYS A 178 7.56 -6.27 8.05
C LYS A 178 7.13 -7.54 8.78
N ARG A 179 7.91 -8.02 9.76
CA ARG A 179 7.53 -9.19 10.58
C ARG A 179 6.18 -8.98 11.27
N VAL A 180 5.95 -7.80 11.84
CA VAL A 180 4.68 -7.46 12.50
C VAL A 180 3.53 -7.41 11.48
N ILE A 181 3.73 -6.74 10.33
CA ILE A 181 2.72 -6.64 9.27
C ILE A 181 2.32 -8.02 8.77
N VAL A 182 3.31 -8.87 8.42
CA VAL A 182 3.06 -10.23 7.91
C VAL A 182 2.35 -11.09 8.96
N ARG A 183 2.71 -10.99 10.24
CA ARG A 183 2.01 -11.67 11.34
C ARG A 183 0.54 -11.26 11.42
N GLU A 184 0.24 -9.96 11.36
CA GLU A 184 -1.15 -9.48 11.41
C GLU A 184 -1.95 -9.86 10.16
N ILE A 185 -1.32 -9.89 8.98
CA ILE A 185 -1.96 -10.39 7.75
C ILE A 185 -2.26 -11.89 7.87
N LYS A 186 -1.35 -12.70 8.43
CA LYS A 186 -1.59 -14.12 8.68
C LYS A 186 -2.71 -14.35 9.68
N ARG A 187 -2.74 -13.59 10.78
CA ARG A 187 -3.88 -13.58 11.72
C ARG A 187 -5.19 -13.25 11.02
N GLY A 188 -5.21 -12.22 10.17
CA GLY A 188 -6.39 -11.86 9.41
C GLY A 188 -6.86 -13.00 8.49
N ARG A 189 -5.93 -13.70 7.85
CA ARG A 189 -6.24 -14.88 7.04
C ARG A 189 -6.90 -15.99 7.85
N GLU A 190 -6.34 -16.35 9.00
CA GLU A 190 -6.88 -17.38 9.89
C GLU A 190 -8.32 -17.03 10.33
N ILE A 191 -8.56 -15.77 10.70
CA ILE A 191 -9.90 -15.29 11.09
C ILE A 191 -10.89 -15.40 9.92
N MET A 192 -10.48 -15.02 8.71
CA MET A 192 -11.34 -15.13 7.52
C MET A 192 -11.67 -16.60 7.19
N GLU A 193 -10.69 -17.50 7.34
CA GLU A 193 -10.89 -18.95 7.16
C GLU A 193 -11.88 -19.49 8.20
N LEU A 194 -11.73 -19.15 9.49
CA LEU A 194 -12.67 -19.54 10.55
C LEU A 194 -14.09 -18.99 10.31
N MET A 195 -14.21 -17.71 9.94
CA MET A 195 -15.50 -17.09 9.63
C MET A 195 -16.20 -17.77 8.45
N SER A 196 -15.46 -18.29 7.49
CA SER A 196 -16.04 -19.06 6.37
C SER A 196 -16.64 -20.39 6.85
N MET A 197 -16.07 -20.99 7.89
CA MET A 197 -16.48 -22.28 8.46
C MET A 197 -17.68 -22.15 9.42
N ASN A 198 -17.97 -20.98 9.98
CA ASN A 198 -19.12 -20.76 10.87
C ASN A 198 -20.44 -21.33 10.32
N LYS A 199 -20.65 -21.23 9.00
CA LYS A 199 -21.87 -21.71 8.33
C LYS A 199 -21.94 -23.24 8.22
N SER A 200 -20.81 -23.92 8.26
CA SER A 200 -20.68 -25.36 8.02
C SER A 200 -20.73 -26.17 9.30
N SER A 201 -20.36 -25.57 10.45
CA SER A 201 -20.17 -26.28 11.73
C SER A 201 -21.37 -26.23 12.68
N GLY A 202 -22.51 -25.66 12.28
CA GLY A 202 -23.69 -25.54 13.16
C GLY A 202 -23.40 -24.76 14.44
N ALA A 203 -22.53 -23.74 14.33
CA ALA A 203 -22.04 -22.97 15.48
C ALA A 203 -23.20 -22.52 16.37
N THR A 204 -23.15 -22.91 17.65
CA THR A 204 -24.09 -22.42 18.66
C THR A 204 -23.92 -20.92 18.84
N LYS A 205 -25.04 -20.18 18.83
CA LYS A 205 -25.12 -18.74 19.11
C LYS A 205 -24.17 -18.36 20.26
N GLY A 206 -23.10 -17.62 19.96
CA GLY A 206 -22.13 -17.12 20.95
C GLY A 206 -20.67 -17.51 20.73
N ASN A 207 -20.37 -18.51 19.88
CA ASN A 207 -18.99 -18.95 19.60
C ASN A 207 -18.53 -18.71 18.14
N GLU A 208 -19.27 -17.88 17.39
CA GLU A 208 -18.97 -17.58 15.99
C GLU A 208 -17.85 -16.54 15.87
N VAL A 209 -16.91 -16.78 14.95
CA VAL A 209 -15.87 -15.79 14.59
C VAL A 209 -16.48 -14.74 13.67
N THR A 210 -16.36 -13.47 14.01
CA THR A 210 -17.04 -12.36 13.33
C THR A 210 -16.07 -11.29 12.83
N TRP A 211 -16.59 -10.29 12.12
CA TRP A 211 -15.84 -9.11 11.73
C TRP A 211 -15.28 -8.33 12.94
N ALA A 212 -15.92 -8.44 14.11
CA ALA A 212 -15.42 -7.83 15.34
C ALA A 212 -14.08 -8.44 15.74
N ASP A 213 -13.88 -9.74 15.56
CA ASP A 213 -12.61 -10.41 15.87
C ASP A 213 -11.48 -9.98 14.93
N LEU A 214 -11.80 -9.77 13.64
CA LEU A 214 -10.84 -9.24 12.68
C LEU A 214 -10.37 -7.84 13.10
N CYS A 215 -11.34 -6.98 13.45
CA CYS A 215 -11.14 -5.57 13.78
C CYS A 215 -10.80 -5.31 15.25
N ALA A 216 -10.69 -6.35 16.09
CA ALA A 216 -10.35 -6.20 17.49
C ALA A 216 -9.05 -5.39 17.65
N PRO A 217 -8.95 -4.45 18.61
CA PRO A 217 -7.73 -3.71 18.86
C PRO A 217 -6.54 -4.63 19.18
N PHE A 218 -5.33 -4.26 18.77
CA PHE A 218 -4.12 -4.98 19.16
C PHE A 218 -3.84 -4.73 20.65
N PRO A 219 -3.74 -5.79 21.49
CA PRO A 219 -3.51 -5.64 22.92
C PRO A 219 -2.02 -5.34 23.21
N PHE A 220 -1.57 -4.14 22.80
CA PHE A 220 -0.15 -3.76 22.74
C PHE A 220 0.63 -4.04 24.04
N PHE A 221 0.06 -3.64 25.18
CA PHE A 221 0.69 -3.78 26.49
C PHE A 221 0.63 -5.20 27.08
N GLN A 222 -0.02 -6.15 26.41
CA GLN A 222 -0.16 -7.54 26.86
C GLN A 222 0.68 -8.51 26.02
N VAL A 223 1.00 -8.15 24.77
CA VAL A 223 1.70 -9.06 23.83
C VAL A 223 3.20 -9.12 24.08
N TYR A 224 3.80 -8.02 24.53
CA TYR A 224 5.24 -7.93 24.76
C TYR A 224 5.56 -8.00 26.25
N ARG A 225 6.69 -8.66 26.57
CA ARG A 225 7.18 -8.77 27.96
C ARG A 225 7.91 -7.52 28.43
N GLN A 226 8.47 -6.75 27.50
CA GLN A 226 9.34 -5.61 27.76
C GLN A 226 8.94 -4.47 26.83
N PHE A 227 9.02 -3.24 27.35
CA PHE A 227 8.70 -2.02 26.63
C PHE A 227 9.80 -0.98 26.87
N LEU A 228 10.04 -0.15 25.85
CA LEU A 228 10.82 1.06 25.98
C LEU A 228 9.85 2.25 25.99
N LEU A 229 9.85 3.03 27.07
CA LEU A 229 9.08 4.27 27.16
C LEU A 229 9.95 5.42 26.62
N LEU A 230 9.41 6.16 25.66
CA LEU A 230 9.99 7.40 25.17
C LEU A 230 9.11 8.54 25.65
N GLU A 231 9.67 9.40 26.51
CA GLU A 231 9.00 10.58 27.02
C GLU A 231 9.60 11.84 26.36
N ILE A 232 8.74 12.70 25.84
CA ILE A 232 9.10 13.98 25.26
C ILE A 232 8.32 15.03 26.03
N SER A 233 9.03 16.04 26.54
CA SER A 233 8.44 17.16 27.25
C SER A 233 8.97 18.48 26.70
N ALA A 234 8.18 19.55 26.80
CA ALA A 234 8.58 20.89 26.42
C ALA A 234 7.85 21.93 27.27
N GLU A 235 8.43 23.11 27.42
CA GLU A 235 7.89 24.19 28.27
C GLU A 235 6.59 24.82 27.73
N THR A 236 6.36 24.75 26.41
CA THR A 236 5.18 25.30 25.77
C THR A 236 4.58 24.31 24.78
N GLU A 237 3.27 24.38 24.55
CA GLU A 237 2.57 23.55 23.57
C GLU A 237 3.15 23.73 22.15
N LYS A 238 3.50 24.97 21.78
CA LYS A 238 4.14 25.26 20.49
C LYS A 238 5.48 24.55 20.32
N ALA A 239 6.31 24.54 21.38
CA ALA A 239 7.57 23.81 21.37
C ALA A 239 7.30 22.29 21.32
N PHE A 240 6.36 21.79 22.13
CA PHE A 240 6.01 20.37 22.16
C PHE A 240 5.56 19.85 20.78
N LEU A 241 4.69 20.57 20.07
CA LEU A 241 4.23 20.19 18.73
C LEU A 241 5.37 20.17 17.70
N LYS A 242 6.36 21.06 17.84
CA LYS A 242 7.55 21.07 16.98
C LYS A 242 8.52 19.94 17.31
N PHE A 243 8.66 19.56 18.58
CA PHE A 243 9.55 18.49 19.03
C PHE A 243 8.95 17.08 18.84
N LYS A 244 7.62 16.95 18.92
CA LYS A 244 6.92 15.68 18.75
C LYS A 244 6.89 15.19 17.30
N GLY A 245 6.83 16.12 16.34
CA GLY A 245 6.71 15.82 14.90
C GLY A 245 8.02 15.36 14.29
#